data_AF-A0A1E4IEI8-F1
#
_entry.id   AF-A0A1E4IEI8-F1
#
_cell.length_a   1.000
_cell.length_b   1.000
_cell.length_c   1.000
_cell.angle_alpha   90.00
_cell.angle_beta   90.00
_cell.angle_gamma   90.00
#
_symmetry.space_group_name_H-M   'P 1'
#
loop_
_entity.id
_entity.type
_entity.pdbx_description
1 polymer ?
#
loop_
_entity_poly.entity_id
_entity_poly.type
_entity_poly.pdbx_seq_one_letter_code
_entity_poly.pdbx_strand_id
1 'polypeptide(L)'
;MSTPLASSATLQQTFADGLAAMLASQRSLGVHILVLANAAYDPALWVRLASALEARHAELAERTADALRCGDALDAPDDDAMVFLKLMAIGFERLGRTESRRDGPWRAAFNPLRALRPPRASTQRFERLCRPFDPDGFHFNKPFLAKEILWAGELEGRSARLLYNKFPFARLHGLLVPEPERRLPQYLTPELHRWAWALCAQTGVPGLCLGYNSAGAGASVNHLHFQSFVGDSEIPVHDPRFEHNGGKLAYPLPCLRFEDAAAAWRHIEDMHQCERPYNLIYSRGALHCIARVPQDDPRLDARS
;
A
#
# COMPACT_ATOMS: atom_id res chain seq x y z
N MET A 1 13.45 -14.02 14.27
CA MET A 1 12.06 -14.44 13.95
C MET A 1 12.02 -14.89 12.51
N SER A 2 11.25 -15.94 12.18
CA SER A 2 11.05 -16.33 10.77
C SER A 2 10.37 -15.19 10.01
N THR A 3 10.72 -15.00 8.74
CA THR A 3 10.11 -13.98 7.89
C THR A 3 8.64 -14.32 7.60
N PRO A 4 7.72 -13.34 7.60
CA PRO A 4 6.33 -13.57 7.20
C PRO A 4 6.23 -14.01 5.73
N LEU A 5 7.27 -13.77 4.92
CA LEU A 5 7.32 -14.12 3.49
C LEU A 5 7.82 -15.55 3.22
N ALA A 6 7.93 -16.40 4.26
CA ALA A 6 8.37 -17.78 4.15
C ALA A 6 7.31 -18.71 3.52
N SER A 7 6.02 -18.42 3.69
CA SER A 7 4.92 -19.14 3.05
C SER A 7 3.63 -18.32 3.05
N SER A 8 2.69 -18.62 2.16
CA SER A 8 1.36 -17.98 2.18
C SER A 8 0.64 -18.15 3.52
N ALA A 9 0.74 -19.33 4.14
CA ALA A 9 0.11 -19.60 5.42
C ALA A 9 0.74 -18.76 6.54
N THR A 10 2.07 -18.67 6.56
CA THR A 10 2.79 -17.82 7.53
C THR A 10 2.38 -16.36 7.37
N LEU A 11 2.40 -15.82 6.15
CA LEU A 11 2.00 -14.43 5.90
C LEU A 11 0.58 -14.15 6.39
N GLN A 12 -0.37 -15.01 5.99
CA GLN A 12 -1.79 -14.86 6.37
C GLN A 12 -1.99 -14.90 7.88
N GLN A 13 -1.37 -15.87 8.55
CA GLN A 13 -1.48 -16.05 9.99
C GLN A 13 -0.87 -14.86 10.74
N THR A 14 0.38 -14.49 10.43
CA THR A 14 1.07 -13.36 11.09
C THR A 14 0.33 -12.04 10.84
N PHE A 15 -0.19 -11.82 9.64
CA PHE A 15 -0.98 -10.63 9.31
C PHE A 15 -2.29 -10.58 10.12
N ALA A 16 -3.02 -11.68 10.19
CA ALA A 16 -4.27 -11.73 10.94
C ALA A 16 -4.04 -11.61 12.47
N ASP A 17 -2.99 -12.25 12.99
CA ASP A 17 -2.63 -12.21 14.41
C ASP A 17 -2.20 -10.82 14.85
N GLY A 18 -1.39 -10.13 14.04
CA GLY A 18 -0.98 -8.77 14.38
C GLY A 18 -2.15 -7.78 14.35
N LEU A 19 -3.10 -7.91 13.41
CA LEU A 19 -4.34 -7.13 13.42
C LEU A 19 -5.18 -7.40 14.68
N ALA A 20 -5.36 -8.67 15.05
CA ALA A 20 -6.10 -9.05 16.25
C ALA A 20 -5.43 -8.51 17.53
N ALA A 21 -4.10 -8.63 17.64
CA ALA A 21 -3.33 -8.13 18.77
C ALA A 21 -3.40 -6.60 18.88
N MET A 22 -3.31 -5.88 17.76
CA MET A 22 -3.51 -4.43 17.71
C MET A 22 -4.91 -4.06 18.20
N LEU A 23 -5.96 -4.73 17.71
CA LEU A 23 -7.34 -4.46 18.10
C LEU A 23 -7.61 -4.72 19.60
N ALA A 24 -6.97 -5.75 20.15
CA ALA A 24 -7.08 -6.10 21.56
C ALA A 24 -6.34 -5.13 22.49
N SER A 25 -5.13 -4.68 22.11
CA SER A 25 -4.25 -3.89 22.97
C SER A 25 -4.35 -2.38 22.78
N GLN A 26 -4.72 -1.90 21.59
CA GLN A 26 -4.72 -0.48 21.25
C GLN A 26 -6.14 0.10 21.34
N ARG A 27 -6.21 1.39 21.69
CA ARG A 27 -7.47 2.15 21.80
C ARG A 27 -7.47 3.46 21.00
N SER A 28 -6.51 3.63 20.10
CA SER A 28 -6.44 4.81 19.23
C SER A 28 -7.36 4.66 18.02
N LEU A 29 -8.01 5.76 17.60
CA LEU A 29 -8.87 5.80 16.42
C LEU A 29 -8.15 5.29 15.16
N GLY A 30 -6.89 5.68 14.97
CA GLY A 30 -6.09 5.27 13.81
C GLY A 30 -5.89 3.77 13.68
N VAL A 31 -5.66 3.06 14.78
CA VAL A 31 -5.52 1.60 14.78
C VAL A 31 -6.85 0.92 14.48
N HIS A 32 -7.95 1.42 15.06
CA HIS A 32 -9.29 0.91 14.75
C HIS A 32 -9.59 1.03 13.25
N ILE A 33 -9.34 2.21 12.66
CA ILE A 33 -9.51 2.45 11.23
C ILE A 33 -8.65 1.48 10.40
N LEU A 34 -7.38 1.29 10.76
CA LEU A 34 -6.46 0.39 10.08
C LEU A 34 -6.97 -1.05 10.09
N VAL A 35 -7.36 -1.56 11.27
CA VAL A 35 -7.82 -2.95 11.41
C VAL A 35 -9.14 -3.14 10.68
N LEU A 36 -10.08 -2.20 10.83
CA LEU A 36 -11.35 -2.20 10.13
C LEU A 36 -11.16 -2.22 8.61
N ALA A 37 -10.29 -1.36 8.07
CA ALA A 37 -10.04 -1.28 6.63
C ALA A 37 -9.39 -2.54 6.05
N ASN A 38 -8.50 -3.19 6.81
CA ASN A 38 -7.93 -4.48 6.42
C ASN A 38 -8.95 -5.62 6.51
N ALA A 39 -9.75 -5.67 7.58
CA ALA A 39 -10.79 -6.68 7.75
C ALA A 39 -11.89 -6.58 6.68
N ALA A 40 -12.33 -5.36 6.34
CA ALA A 40 -13.36 -5.15 5.32
C ALA A 40 -12.91 -5.48 3.89
N TYR A 41 -11.60 -5.57 3.65
CA TYR A 41 -11.03 -5.95 2.37
C TYR A 41 -10.96 -7.48 2.18
N ASP A 42 -10.67 -8.24 3.23
CA ASP A 42 -10.50 -9.70 3.17
C ASP A 42 -11.63 -10.42 3.94
N PRO A 43 -12.48 -11.22 3.25
CA PRO A 43 -13.57 -11.94 3.89
C PRO A 43 -13.16 -12.82 5.07
N ALA A 44 -11.97 -13.44 5.04
CA ALA A 44 -11.50 -14.29 6.12
C ALA A 44 -11.11 -13.46 7.36
N LEU A 45 -10.50 -12.29 7.15
CA LEU A 45 -10.24 -11.35 8.24
C LEU A 45 -11.54 -10.80 8.82
N TRP A 46 -12.54 -10.50 7.98
CA TRP A 46 -13.85 -10.05 8.45
C TRP A 46 -14.51 -11.06 9.39
N VAL A 47 -14.60 -12.33 8.98
CA VAL A 47 -15.17 -13.41 9.81
C VAL A 47 -14.46 -13.49 11.17
N ARG A 48 -13.14 -13.32 11.19
CA ARG A 48 -12.33 -13.41 12.40
C ARG A 48 -12.49 -12.18 13.32
N LEU A 49 -12.60 -10.98 12.76
CA LEU A 49 -12.43 -9.72 13.51
C LEU A 49 -13.72 -8.91 13.69
N ALA A 50 -14.79 -9.20 12.95
CA ALA A 50 -15.99 -8.35 12.92
C ALA A 50 -16.60 -8.09 14.30
N SER A 51 -16.81 -9.14 15.12
CA SER A 51 -17.40 -8.98 16.45
C SER A 51 -16.52 -8.13 17.39
N ALA A 52 -15.20 -8.35 17.37
CA ALA A 52 -14.27 -7.56 18.16
C ALA A 52 -14.18 -6.11 17.66
N LEU A 53 -14.28 -5.91 16.35
CA LEU A 53 -14.32 -4.58 15.72
C LEU A 53 -15.59 -3.83 16.08
N GLU A 54 -16.74 -4.49 16.10
CA GLU A 54 -18.02 -3.91 16.49
C GLU A 54 -17.97 -3.42 17.94
N ALA A 55 -17.52 -4.28 18.86
CA ALA A 55 -17.35 -3.92 20.27
C ALA A 55 -16.36 -2.76 20.45
N ARG A 56 -15.23 -2.78 19.75
CA ARG A 56 -14.25 -1.69 19.77
C ARG A 56 -14.84 -0.40 19.20
N HIS A 57 -15.63 -0.49 18.14
CA HIS A 57 -16.26 0.66 17.50
C HIS A 57 -17.23 1.34 18.45
N ALA A 58 -18.09 0.56 19.12
CA ALA A 58 -19.02 1.08 20.13
C ALA A 58 -18.28 1.80 21.28
N GLU A 59 -17.24 1.17 21.84
CA GLU A 59 -16.43 1.78 22.92
C GLU A 59 -15.79 3.10 22.47
N LEU A 60 -15.21 3.15 21.27
CA LEU A 60 -14.58 4.36 20.75
C LEU A 60 -15.60 5.44 20.38
N ALA A 61 -16.78 5.06 19.89
CA ALA A 61 -17.86 5.98 19.58
C ALA A 61 -18.41 6.66 20.83
N GLU A 62 -18.64 5.90 21.91
CA GLU A 62 -19.06 6.43 23.22
C GLU A 62 -18.02 7.42 23.77
N ARG A 63 -16.75 7.00 23.84
CA ARG A 63 -15.65 7.86 24.31
C ARG A 63 -15.49 9.13 23.48
N THR A 64 -15.64 9.04 22.16
CA THR A 64 -15.55 10.19 21.26
C THR A 64 -16.72 11.14 21.48
N ALA A 65 -17.94 10.61 21.63
CA ALA A 65 -19.13 11.43 21.89
C ALA A 65 -19.03 12.14 23.24
N ASP A 66 -18.55 11.46 24.29
CA ASP A 66 -18.41 12.06 25.61
C ASP A 66 -17.37 13.17 25.65
N ALA A 67 -16.20 12.96 25.05
CA ALA A 67 -15.18 14.01 24.91
C ALA A 67 -15.76 15.25 24.20
N LEU A 68 -16.47 15.05 23.08
CA LEU A 68 -17.08 16.17 22.34
C LEU A 68 -18.20 16.88 23.11
N ARG A 69 -19.01 16.16 23.90
CA ARG A 69 -20.04 16.76 24.76
C ARG A 69 -19.43 17.64 25.85
N CYS A 70 -18.27 17.27 26.36
CA CYS A 70 -17.51 18.04 27.35
C CYS A 70 -16.71 19.18 26.72
N GLY A 71 -16.63 19.26 25.38
CA GLY A 71 -15.79 20.23 24.68
C GLY A 71 -14.30 19.89 24.67
N ASP A 72 -13.95 18.63 24.98
CA ASP A 72 -12.58 18.16 25.00
C ASP A 72 -12.04 17.88 23.59
N ALA A 73 -10.73 18.01 23.43
CA ALA A 73 -10.04 17.59 22.22
C ALA A 73 -9.98 16.06 22.12
N LEU A 74 -10.05 15.52 20.91
CA LEU A 74 -9.87 14.10 20.67
C LEU A 74 -8.37 13.74 20.69
N ASP A 75 -8.02 12.68 21.41
CA ASP A 75 -6.66 12.12 21.42
C ASP A 75 -6.37 11.29 20.15
N ALA A 76 -6.37 11.99 19.01
CA ALA A 76 -6.05 11.44 17.69
C ALA A 76 -5.66 12.58 16.73
N PRO A 77 -4.83 12.31 15.71
CA PRO A 77 -4.63 13.26 14.62
C PRO A 77 -5.96 13.61 13.93
N ASP A 78 -6.10 14.86 13.47
CA ASP A 78 -7.33 15.37 12.84
C ASP A 78 -7.84 14.48 11.70
N ASP A 79 -6.91 13.95 10.88
CA ASP A 79 -7.19 12.97 9.82
C ASP A 79 -7.95 11.75 10.34
N ASP A 80 -7.51 11.20 11.46
CA ASP A 80 -8.07 9.97 12.05
C ASP A 80 -9.39 10.27 12.78
N ALA A 81 -9.45 11.40 13.47
CA ALA A 81 -10.68 11.89 14.09
C ALA A 81 -11.78 12.10 13.04
N MET A 82 -11.47 12.79 11.94
CA MET A 82 -12.41 13.05 10.85
C MET A 82 -12.90 11.75 10.18
N VAL A 83 -12.00 10.80 9.92
CA VAL A 83 -12.40 9.49 9.38
C VAL A 83 -13.31 8.76 10.36
N PHE A 84 -12.98 8.75 11.65
CA PHE A 84 -13.77 8.05 12.66
C PHE A 84 -15.16 8.67 12.85
N LEU A 85 -15.28 10.00 12.83
CA LEU A 85 -16.58 10.69 12.87
C LEU A 85 -17.45 10.33 11.66
N LYS A 86 -16.87 10.20 10.47
CA LYS A 86 -17.60 9.68 9.29
C LYS A 86 -18.05 8.24 9.50
N LEU A 87 -17.23 7.39 10.12
CA LEU A 87 -17.61 6.01 10.45
C LEU A 87 -18.79 5.99 11.45
N MET A 88 -18.76 6.83 12.48
CA MET A 88 -19.87 6.97 13.44
C MET A 88 -21.16 7.42 12.73
N ALA A 89 -21.07 8.36 11.79
CA ALA A 89 -22.22 8.84 11.02
C ALA A 89 -22.79 7.78 10.07
N ILE A 90 -21.95 6.90 9.52
CA ILE A 90 -22.39 5.80 8.65
C ILE A 90 -23.07 4.70 9.48
N GLY A 91 -22.56 4.41 10.68
CA GLY A 91 -22.99 3.27 11.51
C GLY A 91 -22.25 1.99 11.14
N PHE A 92 -21.76 1.25 12.14
CA PHE A 92 -20.93 0.06 11.95
C PHE A 92 -21.63 -1.01 11.11
N GLU A 93 -22.93 -1.19 11.32
CA GLU A 93 -23.79 -2.17 10.64
C GLU A 93 -23.98 -1.87 9.15
N ARG A 94 -23.72 -0.62 8.72
CA ARG A 94 -23.81 -0.17 7.32
C ARG A 94 -22.45 -0.06 6.65
N LEU A 95 -21.36 -0.37 7.35
CA LEU A 95 -20.04 -0.39 6.75
C LEU A 95 -19.97 -1.53 5.73
N GLY A 96 -19.96 -1.15 4.45
CA GLY A 96 -19.79 -2.09 3.36
C GLY A 96 -18.40 -2.74 3.39
N ARG A 97 -18.34 -3.99 2.94
CA ARG A 97 -17.06 -4.65 2.60
C ARG A 97 -16.60 -4.20 1.22
N THR A 98 -15.35 -4.49 0.89
CA THR A 98 -14.87 -4.27 -0.48
C THR A 98 -15.62 -5.20 -1.42
N GLU A 99 -16.25 -4.64 -2.44
CA GLU A 99 -16.92 -5.37 -3.51
C GLU A 99 -16.07 -5.28 -4.77
N SER A 100 -16.04 -6.34 -5.57
CA SER A 100 -15.32 -6.32 -6.83
C SER A 100 -16.02 -7.13 -7.91
N ARG A 101 -15.83 -6.71 -9.15
CA ARG A 101 -16.27 -7.44 -10.35
C ARG A 101 -15.16 -7.47 -11.37
N ARG A 102 -15.13 -8.52 -12.19
CA ARG A 102 -14.31 -8.56 -13.39
C ARG A 102 -15.03 -7.83 -14.53
N ASP A 103 -14.27 -7.13 -15.35
CA ASP A 103 -14.73 -6.43 -16.54
C ASP A 103 -13.70 -6.64 -17.66
N GLY A 104 -13.84 -7.77 -18.38
CA GLY A 104 -12.81 -8.25 -19.29
C GLY A 104 -11.47 -8.48 -18.57
N PRO A 105 -10.36 -7.85 -18.99
CA PRO A 105 -9.06 -7.95 -18.31
C PRO A 105 -9.00 -7.12 -17.01
N TRP A 106 -10.01 -6.30 -16.75
CA TRP A 106 -10.01 -5.37 -15.63
C TRP A 106 -10.68 -5.95 -14.39
N ARG A 107 -10.28 -5.44 -13.23
CA ARG A 107 -10.99 -5.63 -11.97
C ARG A 107 -11.42 -4.27 -11.46
N ALA A 108 -12.73 -4.06 -11.42
CA ALA A 108 -13.31 -2.89 -10.77
C ALA A 108 -13.60 -3.24 -9.31
N ALA A 109 -13.18 -2.39 -8.38
CA ALA A 109 -13.42 -2.57 -6.95
C ALA A 109 -14.07 -1.31 -6.36
N PHE A 110 -15.12 -1.52 -5.57
CA PHE A 110 -15.74 -0.50 -4.74
C PHE A 110 -15.28 -0.73 -3.29
N ASN A 111 -14.50 0.21 -2.75
CA ASN A 111 -13.95 0.14 -1.40
C ASN A 111 -14.45 1.33 -0.57
N PRO A 112 -15.54 1.17 0.20
CA PRO A 112 -16.17 2.29 0.91
C PRO A 112 -15.26 2.90 1.98
N LEU A 113 -14.43 2.10 2.66
CA LEU A 113 -13.51 2.60 3.68
C LEU A 113 -12.35 3.38 3.08
N ARG A 114 -11.87 2.98 1.89
CA ARG A 114 -10.84 3.73 1.16
C ARG A 114 -11.36 5.07 0.66
N ALA A 115 -12.67 5.21 0.40
CA ALA A 115 -13.28 6.50 0.05
C ALA A 115 -13.24 7.51 1.21
N LEU A 116 -13.06 7.06 2.44
CA LEU A 116 -12.90 7.93 3.62
C LEU A 116 -11.47 8.44 3.80
N ARG A 117 -10.49 7.86 3.08
CA ARG A 117 -9.07 8.24 3.19
C ARG A 117 -8.91 9.75 3.01
N PRO A 118 -8.21 10.44 3.93
CA PRO A 118 -7.92 11.86 3.77
C PRO A 118 -7.16 12.13 2.46
N PRO A 119 -7.48 13.22 1.73
CA PRO A 119 -6.72 13.60 0.56
C PRO A 119 -5.30 13.95 1.00
N ARG A 120 -4.32 13.13 0.58
CA ARG A 120 -2.90 13.39 0.84
C ARG A 120 -2.22 13.60 -0.49
N ALA A 121 -1.41 14.65 -0.58
CA ALA A 121 -0.59 15.00 -1.73
C ALA A 121 -1.33 15.40 -3.03
N SER A 122 -2.63 15.71 -3.02
CA SER A 122 -3.34 16.21 -4.21
C SER A 122 -2.86 17.57 -4.70
N THR A 123 -2.02 18.27 -3.94
CA THR A 123 -1.51 19.60 -4.27
C THR A 123 -0.02 19.63 -4.57
N GLN A 124 0.68 18.49 -4.48
CA GLN A 124 2.13 18.47 -4.63
C GLN A 124 2.52 18.47 -6.11
N ARG A 125 3.13 19.56 -6.57
CA ARG A 125 3.66 19.70 -7.93
C ARG A 125 4.82 18.74 -8.17
N PHE A 126 4.87 18.17 -9.36
CA PHE A 126 6.00 17.37 -9.80
C PHE A 126 7.09 18.30 -10.33
N GLU A 127 8.26 18.22 -9.69
CA GLU A 127 9.45 18.97 -10.13
C GLU A 127 10.51 18.04 -10.73
N ARG A 128 10.75 16.91 -10.06
CA ARG A 128 11.75 15.90 -10.43
C ARG A 128 11.49 14.58 -9.69
N LEU A 129 12.08 13.51 -10.21
CA LEU A 129 12.04 12.16 -9.64
C LEU A 129 12.77 12.08 -8.30
N CYS A 130 14.00 12.58 -8.25
CA CYS A 130 14.83 12.51 -7.05
C CYS A 130 14.69 13.77 -6.20
N ARG A 131 14.04 13.62 -5.04
CA ARG A 131 13.94 14.67 -4.02
C ARG A 131 14.64 14.23 -2.74
N PRO A 132 15.42 15.08 -2.07
CA PRO A 132 16.07 14.73 -0.81
C PRO A 132 15.05 14.21 0.22
N PHE A 133 15.44 13.21 1.01
CA PHE A 133 14.62 12.75 2.12
C PHE A 133 14.32 13.89 3.10
N ASP A 134 13.07 13.99 3.54
CA ASP A 134 12.62 15.01 4.47
C ASP A 134 12.38 14.37 5.87
N PRO A 135 13.23 14.67 6.87
CA PRO A 135 13.08 14.13 8.22
C PRO A 135 11.88 14.73 8.97
N ASP A 136 11.44 15.93 8.60
CA ASP A 136 10.33 16.62 9.26
C ASP A 136 8.99 16.17 8.68
N GLY A 137 8.95 15.91 7.37
CA GLY A 137 7.83 15.32 6.65
C GLY A 137 7.43 13.91 7.11
N PHE A 138 6.37 13.36 6.51
CA PHE A 138 5.92 12.01 6.82
C PHE A 138 6.93 10.96 6.32
N HIS A 139 7.33 10.04 7.20
CA HIS A 139 8.19 8.90 6.87
C HIS A 139 7.91 7.69 7.79
N PHE A 140 8.22 6.48 7.34
CA PHE A 140 7.95 5.23 8.07
C PHE A 140 8.78 4.98 9.35
N ASN A 141 9.59 5.95 9.79
CA ASN A 141 10.31 5.89 11.07
C ASN A 141 9.68 6.79 12.13
N LYS A 142 8.55 7.46 11.84
CA LYS A 142 7.86 8.24 12.86
C LYS A 142 7.40 7.31 14.00
N PRO A 143 7.66 7.65 15.27
CA PRO A 143 7.39 6.75 16.41
C PRO A 143 5.95 6.24 16.49
N PHE A 144 4.96 7.06 16.10
CA PHE A 144 3.55 6.69 16.14
C PHE A 144 3.19 5.53 15.19
N LEU A 145 4.03 5.24 14.19
CA LEU A 145 3.85 4.10 13.27
C LEU A 145 4.43 2.79 13.81
N ALA A 146 5.15 2.80 14.95
CA ALA A 146 5.77 1.60 15.50
C ALA A 146 4.75 0.48 15.78
N LYS A 147 3.53 0.86 16.19
CA LYS A 147 2.41 -0.06 16.41
C LYS A 147 1.86 -0.68 15.12
N GLU A 148 2.11 -0.07 13.96
CA GLU A 148 1.65 -0.53 12.65
C GLU A 148 2.68 -1.44 11.94
N ILE A 149 3.80 -1.75 12.61
CA ILE A 149 4.81 -2.68 12.10
C ILE A 149 4.29 -4.10 12.24
N LEU A 150 4.09 -4.78 11.10
CA LEU A 150 3.81 -6.20 11.04
C LEU A 150 5.06 -7.02 11.37
N TRP A 151 6.20 -6.63 10.81
CA TRP A 151 7.46 -7.34 10.99
C TRP A 151 8.67 -6.45 10.70
N ALA A 152 9.77 -6.70 11.40
CA ALA A 152 11.09 -6.11 11.11
C ALA A 152 12.18 -7.18 11.25
N GLY A 153 13.15 -7.16 10.36
CA GLY A 153 14.25 -8.13 10.32
C GLY A 153 15.06 -8.00 9.04
N GLU A 154 15.70 -9.07 8.61
CA GLU A 154 16.46 -9.10 7.35
C GLU A 154 15.73 -9.87 6.25
N LEU A 155 15.73 -9.29 5.04
CA LEU A 155 15.26 -9.90 3.80
C LEU A 155 16.35 -9.75 2.75
N GLU A 156 16.74 -10.84 2.09
CA GLU A 156 17.78 -10.83 1.04
C GLU A 156 19.06 -10.06 1.47
N GLY A 157 19.50 -10.28 2.71
CA GLY A 157 20.70 -9.66 3.30
C GLY A 157 20.58 -8.16 3.61
N ARG A 158 19.36 -7.60 3.64
CA ARG A 158 19.12 -6.19 4.00
C ARG A 158 18.11 -6.10 5.13
N SER A 159 18.36 -5.17 6.07
CA SER A 159 17.35 -4.76 7.04
C SER A 159 16.10 -4.27 6.30
N ALA A 160 14.92 -4.72 6.74
CA ALA A 160 13.65 -4.33 6.16
C ALA A 160 12.56 -4.26 7.24
N ARG A 161 11.58 -3.42 7.01
CA ARG A 161 10.37 -3.29 7.84
C ARG A 161 9.15 -3.45 6.95
N LEU A 162 8.23 -4.30 7.36
CA LEU A 162 6.92 -4.46 6.74
C LEU A 162 5.88 -3.86 7.68
N LEU A 163 5.18 -2.83 7.22
CA LEU A 163 4.06 -2.21 7.94
C LEU A 163 2.73 -2.60 7.28
N TYR A 164 1.65 -2.56 8.06
CA TYR A 164 0.30 -2.62 7.51
C TYR A 164 0.02 -1.35 6.70
N ASN A 165 -0.66 -1.48 5.57
CA ASN A 165 -1.23 -0.30 4.92
C ASN A 165 -2.59 0.04 5.57
N LYS A 166 -2.73 1.26 6.08
CA LYS A 166 -3.96 1.73 6.75
C LYS A 166 -5.20 1.70 5.86
N PHE A 167 -5.04 1.96 4.56
CA PHE A 167 -6.12 1.92 3.59
C PHE A 167 -5.73 0.96 2.47
N PRO A 168 -5.98 -0.36 2.64
CA PRO A 168 -5.55 -1.34 1.66
C PRO A 168 -6.28 -1.19 0.33
N PHE A 169 -5.60 -1.55 -0.77
CA PHE A 169 -6.19 -1.69 -2.10
C PHE A 169 -6.08 -3.11 -2.66
N ALA A 170 -5.41 -3.99 -1.93
CA ALA A 170 -5.14 -5.37 -2.32
C ALA A 170 -5.14 -6.24 -1.06
N ARG A 171 -5.22 -7.55 -1.27
CA ARG A 171 -5.17 -8.52 -0.18
C ARG A 171 -3.76 -8.57 0.42
N LEU A 172 -3.70 -8.66 1.76
CA LEU A 172 -2.44 -8.69 2.53
C LEU A 172 -1.52 -7.50 2.19
N HIS A 173 -2.13 -6.32 2.00
CA HIS A 173 -1.42 -5.14 1.56
C HIS A 173 -0.58 -4.52 2.68
N GLY A 174 0.71 -4.40 2.41
CA GLY A 174 1.70 -3.82 3.31
C GLY A 174 2.58 -2.78 2.63
N LEU A 175 3.37 -2.12 3.46
CA LEU A 175 4.38 -1.14 3.08
C LEU A 175 5.74 -1.71 3.45
N LEU A 176 6.49 -2.16 2.45
CA LEU A 176 7.80 -2.76 2.62
C LEU A 176 8.89 -1.70 2.45
N VAL A 177 9.57 -1.39 3.54
CA VAL A 177 10.60 -0.34 3.63
C VAL A 177 11.96 -1.01 3.76
N PRO A 178 12.80 -1.00 2.71
CA PRO A 178 14.17 -1.47 2.80
C PRO A 178 15.04 -0.46 3.53
N GLU A 179 15.96 -0.97 4.37
CA GLU A 179 16.98 -0.21 5.09
C GLU A 179 16.43 1.09 5.73
N PRO A 180 15.37 0.99 6.56
CA PRO A 180 14.59 2.15 7.02
C PRO A 180 15.48 3.22 7.70
N GLU A 181 16.52 2.81 8.41
CA GLU A 181 17.42 3.72 9.13
C GLU A 181 18.35 4.52 8.21
N ARG A 182 18.53 4.10 6.94
CA ARG A 182 19.27 4.87 5.93
C ARG A 182 18.48 6.08 5.43
N ARG A 183 17.17 6.17 5.70
CA ARG A 183 16.31 7.31 5.33
C ARG A 183 16.45 7.65 3.84
N LEU A 184 16.34 6.64 3.00
CA LEU A 184 16.47 6.80 1.55
C LEU A 184 15.25 7.54 1.00
N PRO A 185 15.42 8.52 0.08
CA PRO A 185 14.29 9.15 -0.59
C PRO A 185 13.54 8.14 -1.46
N GLN A 186 12.32 8.47 -1.90
CA GLN A 186 11.54 7.64 -2.83
C GLN A 186 12.13 7.69 -4.25
N TYR A 187 13.33 7.16 -4.39
CA TYR A 187 14.13 7.10 -5.61
C TYR A 187 14.84 5.75 -5.66
N LEU A 188 14.62 5.00 -6.73
CA LEU A 188 15.10 3.62 -6.83
C LEU A 188 16.59 3.61 -7.20
N THR A 189 17.37 2.71 -6.59
CA THR A 189 18.78 2.48 -6.94
C THR A 189 18.94 1.10 -7.60
N PRO A 190 20.05 0.84 -8.32
CA PRO A 190 20.26 -0.47 -8.94
C PRO A 190 20.30 -1.60 -7.91
N GLU A 191 20.84 -1.33 -6.73
CA GLU A 191 20.93 -2.28 -5.63
C GLU A 191 19.55 -2.66 -5.10
N LEU A 192 18.67 -1.66 -4.93
CA LEU A 192 17.33 -1.86 -4.38
C LEU A 192 16.35 -2.41 -5.42
N HIS A 193 16.60 -2.11 -6.71
CA HIS A 193 15.96 -2.80 -7.82
C HIS A 193 16.29 -4.31 -7.81
N ARG A 194 17.58 -4.67 -7.74
CA ARG A 194 18.01 -6.08 -7.67
C ARG A 194 17.47 -6.78 -6.43
N TRP A 195 17.46 -6.09 -5.29
CA TRP A 195 16.90 -6.62 -4.05
C TRP A 195 15.40 -6.91 -4.17
N ALA A 196 14.60 -5.98 -4.69
CA ALA A 196 13.16 -6.20 -4.89
C ALA A 196 12.88 -7.34 -5.88
N TRP A 197 13.66 -7.42 -6.96
CA TRP A 197 13.60 -8.53 -7.91
C TRP A 197 13.90 -9.89 -7.25
N ALA A 198 15.01 -9.98 -6.52
CA ALA A 198 15.44 -11.19 -5.82
C ALA A 198 14.41 -11.64 -4.78
N LEU A 199 13.82 -10.71 -4.04
CA LEU A 199 12.78 -10.98 -3.05
C LEU A 199 11.53 -11.62 -3.69
N CYS A 200 11.04 -11.07 -4.80
CA CYS A 200 9.91 -11.66 -5.54
C CYS A 200 10.25 -13.02 -6.17
N ALA A 201 11.51 -13.24 -6.57
CA ALA A 201 11.94 -14.52 -7.11
C ALA A 201 11.98 -15.63 -6.04
N GLN A 202 12.48 -15.30 -4.84
CA GLN A 202 12.81 -16.27 -3.79
C GLN A 202 11.76 -16.43 -2.69
N THR A 203 10.80 -15.51 -2.56
CA THR A 203 9.73 -15.61 -1.56
C THR A 203 8.99 -16.95 -1.63
N GLY A 204 8.64 -17.49 -0.46
CA GLY A 204 7.78 -18.67 -0.36
C GLY A 204 6.29 -18.37 -0.49
N VAL A 205 5.91 -17.12 -0.81
CA VAL A 205 4.52 -16.70 -1.02
C VAL A 205 4.22 -16.63 -2.54
N PRO A 206 3.50 -17.62 -3.11
CA PRO A 206 2.94 -17.48 -4.45
C PRO A 206 2.09 -16.21 -4.61
N GLY A 207 2.21 -15.53 -5.74
CA GLY A 207 1.44 -14.31 -6.04
C GLY A 207 1.90 -13.04 -5.31
N LEU A 208 2.99 -13.10 -4.52
CA LEU A 208 3.55 -11.87 -3.93
C LEU A 208 4.07 -10.95 -5.04
N CYS A 209 3.55 -9.72 -5.04
CA CYS A 209 3.99 -8.65 -5.91
C CYS A 209 4.48 -7.47 -5.07
N LEU A 210 5.44 -6.73 -5.62
CA LEU A 210 5.87 -5.42 -5.09
C LEU A 210 5.52 -4.34 -6.10
N GLY A 211 4.71 -3.37 -5.68
CA GLY A 211 4.46 -2.14 -6.42
C GLY A 211 5.45 -1.05 -6.01
N TYR A 212 6.04 -0.37 -6.97
CA TYR A 212 6.84 0.84 -6.72
C TYR A 212 6.25 2.01 -7.50
N ASN A 213 6.09 3.14 -6.83
CA ASN A 213 5.68 4.40 -7.44
C ASN A 213 6.87 5.37 -7.35
N SER A 214 7.32 5.90 -8.48
CA SER A 214 8.27 7.01 -8.48
C SER A 214 7.57 8.30 -8.04
N ALA A 215 8.33 9.33 -7.69
CA ALA A 215 7.77 10.68 -7.60
C ALA A 215 7.08 11.06 -8.94
N GLY A 216 5.96 11.77 -8.86
CA GLY A 216 5.11 12.10 -10.02
C GLY A 216 4.22 10.96 -10.52
N ALA A 217 4.40 9.71 -10.07
CA ALA A 217 3.60 8.55 -10.48
C ALA A 217 2.65 8.07 -9.38
N GLY A 218 2.14 8.97 -8.54
CA GLY A 218 1.23 8.65 -7.44
C GLY A 218 1.94 8.20 -6.14
N ALA A 219 3.24 8.46 -6.00
CA ALA A 219 3.93 8.29 -4.73
C ALA A 219 3.55 9.42 -3.75
N SER A 220 3.02 9.05 -2.57
CA SER A 220 2.57 10.02 -1.57
C SER A 220 3.55 10.25 -0.41
N VAL A 221 4.66 9.50 -0.36
CA VAL A 221 5.64 9.54 0.75
C VAL A 221 7.04 9.57 0.16
N ASN A 222 7.89 10.48 0.64
CA ASN A 222 9.30 10.57 0.23
C ASN A 222 10.23 9.78 1.16
N HIS A 223 9.94 8.49 1.31
CA HIS A 223 10.79 7.53 2.01
C HIS A 223 10.67 6.23 1.23
N LEU A 224 11.80 5.70 0.72
CA LEU A 224 11.82 4.54 -0.15
C LEU A 224 10.99 3.39 0.42
N HIS A 225 9.96 2.99 -0.31
CA HIS A 225 9.12 1.87 0.03
C HIS A 225 8.50 1.23 -1.20
N PHE A 226 8.09 -0.02 -1.02
CA PHE A 226 7.31 -0.80 -1.96
C PHE A 226 5.94 -1.11 -1.35
N GLN A 227 4.89 -1.08 -2.17
CA GLN A 227 3.59 -1.62 -1.81
C GLN A 227 3.67 -3.14 -1.97
N SER A 228 3.68 -3.91 -0.88
CA SER A 228 3.68 -5.37 -0.94
C SER A 228 2.25 -5.89 -0.92
N PHE A 229 1.88 -6.78 -1.82
CA PHE A 229 0.53 -7.36 -1.81
C PHE A 229 0.54 -8.74 -2.46
N VAL A 230 -0.46 -9.55 -2.11
CA VAL A 230 -0.67 -10.83 -2.78
C VAL A 230 -1.77 -10.64 -3.80
N GLY A 231 -1.35 -10.50 -5.06
CA GLY A 231 -2.23 -10.44 -6.21
C GLY A 231 -1.87 -11.62 -7.09
N ASP A 232 -2.75 -12.61 -7.18
CA ASP A 232 -2.59 -13.76 -8.07
C ASP A 232 -2.52 -13.31 -9.55
N SER A 233 -2.78 -14.21 -10.50
CA SER A 233 -2.89 -13.93 -11.95
C SER A 233 -4.03 -12.96 -12.36
N GLU A 234 -4.49 -12.13 -11.43
CA GLU A 234 -5.67 -11.27 -11.52
C GLU A 234 -5.35 -9.77 -11.63
N ILE A 235 -4.07 -9.38 -11.68
CA ILE A 235 -3.68 -7.99 -11.93
C ILE A 235 -3.74 -7.74 -13.44
N PRO A 236 -4.46 -6.71 -13.93
CA PRO A 236 -4.66 -6.48 -15.36
C PRO A 236 -3.36 -6.40 -16.17
N VAL A 237 -2.30 -5.83 -15.61
CA VAL A 237 -0.99 -5.72 -16.29
C VAL A 237 -0.35 -7.09 -16.57
N HIS A 238 -0.78 -8.16 -15.90
CA HIS A 238 -0.32 -9.52 -16.16
C HIS A 238 -1.18 -10.27 -17.20
N ASP A 239 -2.30 -9.70 -17.68
CA ASP A 239 -3.19 -10.42 -18.59
C ASP A 239 -2.49 -10.71 -19.93
N PRO A 240 -2.46 -11.97 -20.40
CA PRO A 240 -1.71 -12.41 -21.58
C PRO A 240 -2.22 -11.80 -22.89
N ARG A 241 -3.41 -11.17 -22.91
CA ARG A 241 -3.92 -10.52 -24.11
C ARG A 241 -3.16 -9.25 -24.49
N PHE A 242 -2.43 -8.66 -23.54
CA PHE A 242 -1.71 -7.41 -23.77
C PHE A 242 -0.37 -7.64 -24.48
N GLU A 243 -0.01 -6.71 -25.37
CA GLU A 243 1.20 -6.78 -26.22
C GLU A 243 2.49 -7.01 -25.43
N HIS A 244 2.67 -6.36 -24.28
CA HIS A 244 3.85 -6.55 -23.43
C HIS A 244 3.94 -7.94 -22.80
N ASN A 245 2.87 -8.74 -22.85
CA ASN A 245 2.84 -10.14 -22.46
C ASN A 245 2.80 -11.10 -23.67
N GLY A 246 3.05 -10.61 -24.89
CA GLY A 246 2.99 -11.39 -26.14
C GLY A 246 1.60 -11.48 -26.78
N GLY A 247 0.62 -10.75 -26.25
CA GLY A 247 -0.72 -10.66 -26.81
C GLY A 247 -0.85 -9.68 -27.99
N LYS A 248 -2.09 -9.36 -28.36
CA LYS A 248 -2.41 -8.51 -29.53
C LYS A 248 -3.11 -7.19 -29.17
N LEU A 249 -3.45 -6.98 -27.90
CA LEU A 249 -4.15 -5.79 -27.46
C LEU A 249 -3.18 -4.80 -26.84
N ALA A 250 -3.26 -3.54 -27.23
CA ALA A 250 -2.54 -2.47 -26.55
C ALA A 250 -3.02 -2.33 -25.10
N TYR A 251 -2.08 -2.18 -24.16
CA TYR A 251 -2.40 -1.74 -22.81
C TYR A 251 -2.68 -0.22 -22.83
N PRO A 252 -3.62 0.32 -22.02
CA PRO A 252 -3.96 1.75 -22.07
C PRO A 252 -2.83 2.72 -21.73
N LEU A 253 -1.76 2.22 -21.09
CA LEU A 253 -0.57 2.97 -20.74
C LEU A 253 0.66 2.32 -21.39
N PRO A 254 1.72 3.09 -21.70
CA PRO A 254 2.98 2.51 -22.17
C PRO A 254 3.54 1.58 -21.09
N CYS A 255 3.58 0.29 -21.39
CA CYS A 255 3.99 -0.75 -20.48
C CYS A 255 5.02 -1.66 -21.16
N LEU A 256 6.13 -1.91 -20.48
CA LEU A 256 7.16 -2.86 -20.90
C LEU A 256 7.28 -3.96 -19.85
N ARG A 257 7.51 -5.20 -20.32
CA ARG A 257 7.80 -6.35 -19.46
C ARG A 257 9.25 -6.77 -19.65
N PHE A 258 9.92 -7.06 -18.55
CA PHE A 258 11.30 -7.54 -18.52
C PHE A 258 11.37 -8.86 -17.77
N GLU A 259 12.17 -9.80 -18.28
CA GLU A 259 12.51 -11.07 -17.62
C GLU A 259 13.98 -11.09 -17.13
N ASP A 260 14.72 -10.02 -17.43
CA ASP A 260 16.11 -9.80 -17.00
C ASP A 260 16.22 -8.52 -16.18
N ALA A 261 16.75 -8.63 -14.97
CA ALA A 261 16.89 -7.51 -14.04
C ALA A 261 17.87 -6.44 -14.57
N ALA A 262 18.92 -6.84 -15.30
CA ALA A 262 19.86 -5.87 -15.84
C ALA A 262 19.24 -5.04 -16.98
N ALA A 263 18.46 -5.67 -17.86
CA ALA A 263 17.70 -5.00 -18.91
C ALA A 263 16.62 -4.07 -18.35
N ALA A 264 15.90 -4.52 -17.32
CA ALA A 264 14.95 -3.69 -16.59
C ALA A 264 15.61 -2.44 -16.02
N TRP A 265 16.78 -2.59 -15.37
CA TRP A 265 17.50 -1.47 -14.78
C TRP A 265 17.95 -0.45 -15.83
N ARG A 266 18.51 -0.87 -16.97
CA ARG A 266 18.90 0.06 -18.04
C ARG A 266 17.73 0.95 -18.48
N HIS A 267 16.55 0.35 -18.63
CA HIS A 267 15.36 1.12 -18.97
C HIS A 267 14.91 2.07 -17.85
N ILE A 268 14.98 1.65 -16.58
CA ILE A 268 14.69 2.52 -15.43
C ILE A 268 15.66 3.70 -15.36
N GLU A 269 16.94 3.46 -15.65
CA GLU A 269 17.96 4.50 -15.70
C GLU A 269 17.69 5.52 -16.82
N ASP A 270 17.22 5.09 -17.99
CA ASP A 270 16.76 6.01 -19.04
C ASP A 270 15.57 6.87 -18.55
N MET A 271 14.64 6.28 -17.79
CA MET A 271 13.52 7.00 -17.20
C MET A 271 13.99 8.03 -16.17
N HIS A 272 15.03 7.72 -15.40
CA HIS A 272 15.67 8.65 -14.46
C HIS A 272 16.31 9.82 -15.19
N GLN A 273 17.11 9.56 -16.23
CA GLN A 273 17.78 10.60 -17.02
C GLN A 273 16.77 11.54 -17.70
N CYS A 274 15.62 11.01 -18.11
CA CYS A 274 14.55 11.78 -18.74
C CYS A 274 13.54 12.39 -17.74
N GLU A 275 13.78 12.27 -16.42
CA GLU A 275 12.87 12.71 -15.36
C GLU A 275 11.42 12.24 -15.58
N ARG A 276 11.24 11.03 -16.13
CA ARG A 276 9.94 10.49 -16.50
C ARG A 276 9.36 9.68 -15.35
N PRO A 277 8.18 10.05 -14.80
CA PRO A 277 7.51 9.24 -13.78
C PRO A 277 7.16 7.84 -14.27
N TYR A 278 7.21 6.87 -13.37
CA TYR A 278 6.93 5.47 -13.67
C TYR A 278 6.39 4.71 -12.46
N ASN A 279 5.62 3.66 -12.75
CA ASN A 279 5.28 2.62 -11.78
C ASN A 279 5.97 1.32 -12.17
N LEU A 280 6.35 0.53 -11.18
CA LEU A 280 6.85 -0.83 -11.37
C LEU A 280 5.96 -1.83 -10.65
N ILE A 281 5.75 -2.99 -11.26
CA ILE A 281 5.20 -4.17 -10.61
C ILE A 281 6.23 -5.29 -10.72
N TYR A 282 6.87 -5.62 -9.60
CA TYR A 282 7.72 -6.80 -9.49
C TYR A 282 6.84 -8.00 -9.20
N SER A 283 7.10 -9.08 -9.92
CA SER A 283 6.45 -10.38 -9.76
C SER A 283 7.51 -11.48 -9.88
N ARG A 284 7.15 -12.74 -9.63
CA ARG A 284 8.12 -13.83 -9.73
C ARG A 284 8.63 -13.95 -11.17
N GLY A 285 9.91 -13.63 -11.37
CA GLY A 285 10.59 -13.76 -12.66
C GLY A 285 10.30 -12.65 -13.68
N ALA A 286 9.55 -11.61 -13.32
CA ALA A 286 9.27 -10.52 -14.25
C ALA A 286 9.08 -9.17 -13.55
N LEU A 287 9.38 -8.10 -14.29
CA LEU A 287 9.03 -6.74 -13.95
C LEU A 287 8.17 -6.12 -15.06
N HIS A 288 7.08 -5.48 -14.67
CA HIS A 288 6.34 -4.57 -15.54
C HIS A 288 6.70 -3.13 -15.19
N CYS A 289 7.20 -2.37 -16.17
CA CYS A 289 7.46 -0.94 -16.05
C CYS A 289 6.39 -0.17 -16.83
N ILE A 290 5.65 0.70 -16.13
CA ILE A 290 4.58 1.52 -16.71
C ILE A 290 5.02 2.98 -16.68
N ALA A 291 5.25 3.56 -17.84
CA ALA A 291 5.56 4.98 -17.95
C ALA A 291 4.33 5.83 -17.62
N ARG A 292 4.54 6.92 -16.87
CA ARG A 292 3.48 7.83 -16.44
C ARG A 292 3.80 9.24 -16.87
N VAL A 293 2.75 10.00 -17.11
CA VAL A 293 2.83 11.47 -17.06
C VAL A 293 2.79 11.90 -15.59
N PRO A 294 3.37 13.06 -15.24
CA PRO A 294 3.28 13.60 -13.89
C PRO A 294 1.83 13.67 -13.39
N GLN A 295 1.64 13.43 -12.09
CA GLN A 295 0.33 13.39 -11.45
C GLN A 295 -0.43 14.72 -11.46
N ASP A 296 0.28 15.83 -11.70
CA ASP A 296 -0.22 17.20 -11.85
C ASP A 296 -0.25 17.64 -13.32
N ASP A 297 -0.11 16.71 -14.26
CA ASP A 297 -0.17 16.99 -15.69
C ASP A 297 -1.63 17.31 -16.11
N PRO A 298 -1.90 18.47 -16.77
CA PRO A 298 -3.24 18.88 -17.17
C PRO A 298 -3.98 17.86 -18.06
N ARG A 299 -3.25 16.96 -18.74
CA ARG A 299 -3.86 15.90 -19.56
C ARG A 299 -4.64 14.89 -18.72
N LEU A 300 -4.37 14.81 -17.43
CA LEU A 300 -5.10 13.94 -16.50
C LEU A 300 -6.46 14.52 -16.10
N ASP A 301 -6.60 15.85 -16.05
CA ASP A 301 -7.85 16.53 -15.69
C ASP A 301 -8.84 16.60 -16.86
N ALA A 302 -8.34 16.54 -18.10
CA ALA A 302 -9.16 16.65 -19.32
C ALA A 302 -10.09 15.42 -19.60
N ARG A 303 -10.20 14.47 -18.66
CA ARG A 303 -11.02 13.25 -18.80
C ARG A 303 -11.84 12.88 -17.55
N SER A 304 -12.05 13.79 -16.61
CA SER A 304 -12.99 13.61 -15.50
C SER A 304 -14.38 14.12 -15.83
#